data_AF-Q9KYB6-F1
#
_entry.id   AF-Q9KYB6-F1
#
_cell.length_a   1.000
_cell.length_b   1.000
_cell.length_c   1.000
_cell.angle_alpha   90.00
_cell.angle_beta   90.00
_cell.angle_gamma   90.00
#
_symmetry.space_group_name_H-M   'P 1'
#
loop_
_entity.id
_entity.type
_entity.pdbx_description
1 polymer ?
#
loop_
_entity_poly.entity_id
_entity_poly.type
_entity_poly.pdbx_seq_one_letter_code
_entity_poly.pdbx_strand_id
1 'polypeptide(L)'
;MKRAGRGAEVEEDARVFHRIRRRAKGPSEAQKRFAELHARMQGQVPPGIGVPAPAPQPVQSAAVVDDFLPPELRVPSHDQVEGKMMPWKQPLVLDGEMATCAECGAYRDWLVLSTRGEIWLRCRAGHQQLETRIDTAWYNRHSGPADSTHATFEDCLRHLGH
;
A
#
# COMPACT_ATOMS: atom_id res chain seq x y z
N MET A 1 29.30 25.83 56.71
CA MET A 1 29.79 26.78 55.68
C MET A 1 31.24 26.40 55.38
N LYS A 2 31.73 26.15 54.17
CA LYS A 2 31.28 26.35 52.79
C LYS A 2 31.76 25.17 51.92
N ARG A 3 30.98 24.85 50.90
CA ARG A 3 31.25 23.87 49.83
C ARG A 3 32.47 24.33 49.02
N ALA A 4 33.50 23.50 48.91
CA ALA A 4 34.59 23.68 47.95
C ALA A 4 34.80 22.33 47.25
N GLY A 5 34.21 22.17 46.06
CA GLY A 5 34.29 20.91 45.31
C GLY A 5 33.30 20.75 44.15
N ARG A 6 32.67 21.83 43.67
CA ARG A 6 31.72 21.79 42.53
C ARG A 6 32.07 22.73 41.37
N GLY A 7 33.21 23.43 41.44
CA GLY A 7 33.62 24.40 40.42
C GLY A 7 34.50 23.79 39.32
N ALA A 8 35.42 22.89 39.67
CA ALA A 8 36.38 22.34 38.73
C ALA A 8 35.74 21.34 37.74
N GLU A 9 34.83 20.49 38.22
CA GLU A 9 34.14 19.49 37.39
C GLU A 9 33.21 20.13 36.35
N VAL A 10 32.57 21.25 36.69
CA VAL A 10 31.65 21.98 35.79
C VAL A 10 32.42 22.74 34.71
N GLU A 11 33.63 23.23 35.01
CA GLU A 11 34.48 23.90 34.03
C GLU A 11 35.14 22.92 33.06
N GLU A 12 35.51 21.73 33.52
CA GLU A 12 36.09 20.67 32.69
C GLU A 12 35.05 20.08 31.73
N ASP A 13 33.81 19.88 32.21
CA ASP A 13 32.68 19.45 31.39
C ASP A 13 32.35 20.50 30.31
N ALA A 14 32.30 21.78 30.66
CA ALA A 14 32.12 22.88 29.70
C ALA A 14 33.24 22.95 28.64
N ARG A 15 34.50 22.66 29.01
CA ARG A 15 35.64 22.59 28.07
C ARG A 15 35.53 21.37 27.14
N VAL A 16 35.08 20.22 27.64
CA VAL A 16 34.84 19.01 26.83
C VAL A 16 33.70 19.25 25.84
N PHE A 17 32.58 19.83 26.27
CA PHE A 17 31.47 20.19 25.38
C PHE A 17 31.86 21.25 24.34
N HIS A 18 32.74 22.20 24.67
CA HIS A 18 33.31 23.15 23.69
C HIS A 18 34.24 22.50 22.67
N ARG A 19 34.95 21.44 23.06
CA ARG A 19 35.84 20.68 22.17
C ARG A 19 35.05 19.76 21.23
N ILE A 20 33.93 19.21 21.68
CA ILE A 20 33.00 18.39 20.87
C ILE A 20 32.29 19.26 19.82
N ARG A 21 31.82 20.46 20.18
CA ARG A 21 31.17 21.38 19.22
C ARG A 21 32.09 21.83 18.08
N ARG A 22 33.40 21.96 18.32
CA ARG A 22 34.38 22.27 17.25
C ARG A 22 34.66 21.12 16.28
N ARG A 23 34.17 19.90 16.57
CA ARG A 23 34.30 18.71 15.70
C ARG A 23 33.02 18.37 14.94
N ALA A 24 32.06 19.30 14.82
CA ALA A 24 31.06 19.22 13.77
C ALA A 24 31.79 19.33 12.42
N LYS A 25 32.18 18.18 11.88
CA LYS A 25 32.81 18.05 10.56
C LYS A 25 31.84 18.72 9.59
N GLY A 26 32.27 19.83 8.97
CA GLY A 26 31.46 20.54 7.99
C GLY A 26 30.94 19.57 6.92
N PRO A 27 29.86 19.94 6.20
CA PRO A 27 29.23 19.03 5.25
C PRO A 27 30.28 18.45 4.31
N SER A 28 30.22 17.13 4.14
CA SER A 28 31.17 16.43 3.27
C SER A 28 31.07 16.95 1.83
N GLU A 29 32.12 16.78 1.05
CA GLU A 29 32.12 17.08 -0.39
C GLU A 29 30.88 16.52 -1.10
N ALA A 30 30.47 15.30 -0.77
CA ALA A 30 29.29 14.65 -1.32
C ALA A 30 27.99 15.38 -0.96
N GLN A 31 27.85 15.85 0.29
CA GLN A 31 26.68 16.62 0.73
C GLN A 31 26.60 17.98 0.05
N LYS A 32 27.74 18.64 -0.18
CA LYS A 32 27.80 19.90 -0.93
C LYS A 32 27.39 19.70 -2.38
N ARG A 33 27.92 18.69 -3.04
CA ARG A 33 27.57 18.33 -4.43
C ARG A 33 26.10 18.00 -4.59
N PHE A 34 25.51 17.28 -3.62
CA PHE A 34 24.09 16.96 -3.63
C PHE A 34 23.22 18.20 -3.45
N ALA A 35 23.56 19.10 -2.51
CA ALA A 35 22.85 20.36 -2.31
C ALA A 35 22.93 21.26 -3.55
N GLU A 36 24.07 21.30 -4.23
CA GLU A 36 24.27 22.05 -5.48
C GLU A 36 23.44 21.47 -6.63
N LEU A 37 23.44 20.15 -6.80
CA LEU A 37 22.57 19.46 -7.76
C LEU A 37 21.09 19.75 -7.51
N HIS A 38 20.66 19.66 -6.24
CA HIS A 38 19.28 19.94 -5.86
C HIS A 38 18.91 21.40 -6.16
N ALA A 39 19.77 22.37 -5.82
CA ALA A 39 19.55 23.78 -6.14
C ALA A 39 19.42 24.05 -7.65
N ARG A 40 20.20 23.34 -8.49
CA ARG A 40 20.09 23.43 -9.96
C ARG A 40 18.78 22.84 -10.50
N MET A 41 18.18 21.89 -9.80
CA MET A 41 16.93 21.24 -10.21
C MET A 41 15.67 21.94 -9.69
N GLN A 42 15.74 22.69 -8.59
CA GLN A 42 14.57 23.36 -7.99
C GLN A 42 13.86 24.36 -8.92
N GLY A 43 14.55 24.94 -9.90
CA GLY A 43 13.98 25.86 -10.89
C GLY A 43 13.50 25.19 -12.18
N GLN A 44 13.68 23.88 -12.33
CA GLN A 44 13.27 23.16 -13.54
C GLN A 44 11.83 22.69 -13.38
N VAL A 45 10.89 23.46 -13.94
CA VAL A 45 9.53 23.00 -14.17
C VAL A 45 9.53 22.19 -15.47
N PRO A 46 8.97 20.97 -15.51
CA PRO A 46 8.79 20.24 -16.76
C PRO A 46 8.04 21.13 -17.77
N PRO A 47 8.48 21.21 -19.04
CA PRO A 47 7.75 21.97 -20.04
C PRO A 47 6.34 21.40 -20.16
N GLY A 48 5.32 22.21 -19.85
CA GLY A 48 3.90 21.82 -19.88
C GLY A 48 3.12 22.07 -18.59
N ILE A 49 3.78 22.30 -17.46
CA ILE A 49 3.09 22.65 -16.20
C ILE A 49 3.10 24.18 -16.03
N GLY A 50 1.93 24.82 -16.15
CA GLY A 50 1.74 26.24 -15.81
C GLY A 50 1.65 27.23 -16.98
N VAL A 51 1.66 26.77 -18.24
CA VAL A 51 1.20 27.61 -19.36
C VAL A 51 -0.33 27.65 -19.30
N PRO A 52 -0.99 28.80 -19.03
CA PRO A 52 -2.42 28.89 -19.21
C PRO A 52 -2.72 28.59 -20.68
N ALA A 53 -3.51 27.55 -20.93
CA ALA A 53 -3.97 27.24 -22.26
C ALA A 53 -4.61 28.51 -22.86
N PRO A 54 -4.32 28.86 -24.13
CA PRO A 54 -5.05 29.94 -24.78
C PRO A 54 -6.56 29.65 -24.67
N ALA A 55 -7.35 30.69 -24.44
CA ALA A 55 -8.80 30.59 -24.26
C ALA A 55 -9.39 29.63 -25.31
N PRO A 56 -10.24 28.67 -24.88
CA PRO A 56 -10.76 27.66 -25.79
C PRO A 56 -11.47 28.37 -26.95
N GLN A 57 -10.90 28.24 -28.14
CA GLN A 57 -11.62 28.50 -29.39
C GLN A 57 -12.91 27.67 -29.34
N PRO A 58 -14.05 28.14 -29.89
CA PRO A 58 -15.27 27.36 -29.91
C PRO A 58 -14.98 26.06 -30.65
N VAL A 59 -14.79 24.99 -29.86
CA VAL A 59 -14.60 23.65 -30.38
C VAL A 59 -15.91 23.29 -31.04
N GLN A 60 -15.91 23.29 -32.38
CA GLN A 60 -16.89 22.50 -33.12
C GLN A 60 -16.86 21.13 -32.46
N SER A 61 -18.02 20.70 -31.96
CA SER A 61 -18.22 19.50 -31.16
C SER A 61 -17.46 18.33 -31.75
N ALA A 62 -16.21 18.13 -31.34
CA ALA A 62 -15.49 16.91 -31.60
C ALA A 62 -16.33 15.86 -30.88
N ALA A 63 -16.77 14.84 -31.61
CA ALA A 63 -17.37 13.67 -31.00
C ALA A 63 -16.47 13.29 -29.83
N VAL A 64 -17.03 13.23 -28.62
CA VAL A 64 -16.30 12.82 -27.42
C VAL A 64 -15.74 11.45 -27.73
N VAL A 65 -14.47 11.39 -28.12
CA VAL A 65 -13.73 10.15 -28.22
C VAL A 65 -13.56 9.77 -26.76
N ASP A 66 -14.37 8.82 -26.31
CA ASP A 66 -14.25 8.23 -24.99
C ASP A 66 -12.83 7.65 -24.88
N ASP A 67 -11.93 8.37 -24.20
CA ASP A 67 -10.51 8.03 -24.04
C ASP A 67 -10.33 6.80 -23.11
N PHE A 68 -11.45 6.22 -22.67
CA PHE A 68 -11.46 4.96 -21.93
C PHE A 68 -11.29 3.76 -22.86
N LEU A 69 -10.58 2.75 -22.36
CA LEU A 69 -10.50 1.42 -22.97
C LEU A 69 -11.90 0.91 -23.38
N PRO A 70 -12.04 0.18 -24.50
CA PRO A 70 -13.29 -0.50 -24.85
C PRO A 70 -13.83 -1.34 -23.67
N PRO A 71 -15.15 -1.40 -23.43
CA PRO A 71 -15.73 -2.11 -22.28
C PRO A 71 -15.24 -3.55 -22.11
N GLU A 72 -14.95 -4.24 -23.22
CA GLU A 72 -14.50 -5.63 -23.25
C GLU A 72 -13.08 -5.80 -22.68
N LEU A 73 -12.31 -4.71 -22.63
CA LEU A 73 -10.95 -4.67 -22.08
C LEU A 73 -10.89 -4.01 -20.69
N ARG A 74 -12.02 -3.52 -20.18
CA ARG A 74 -12.10 -2.96 -18.82
C ARG A 74 -12.16 -4.10 -17.82
N VAL A 75 -11.42 -3.95 -16.73
CA VAL A 75 -11.56 -4.85 -15.58
C VAL A 75 -12.97 -4.65 -14.99
N PRO A 76 -13.77 -5.71 -14.83
CA PRO A 76 -15.10 -5.59 -14.22
C PRO A 76 -15.02 -4.96 -12.83
N SER A 77 -15.95 -4.04 -12.54
CA SER A 77 -16.08 -3.49 -11.19
C SER A 77 -16.59 -4.57 -10.22
N HIS A 78 -16.43 -4.33 -8.91
CA HIS A 78 -16.88 -5.26 -7.87
C HIS A 78 -18.38 -5.59 -7.98
N ASP A 79 -19.20 -4.62 -8.41
CA ASP A 79 -20.65 -4.78 -8.57
C ASP A 79 -21.04 -5.57 -9.83
N GLN A 80 -20.11 -5.76 -10.78
CA GLN A 80 -20.35 -6.48 -12.04
C GLN A 80 -20.05 -7.98 -11.94
N VAL A 81 -19.50 -8.43 -10.81
CA VAL A 81 -19.18 -9.84 -10.56
C VAL A 81 -19.98 -10.37 -9.38
N GLU A 82 -20.45 -11.62 -9.46
CA GLU A 82 -21.20 -12.25 -8.34
C GLU A 82 -20.32 -12.47 -7.09
N GLY A 83 -19.01 -12.56 -7.30
CA GLY A 83 -18.03 -12.59 -6.22
C GLY A 83 -16.59 -12.59 -6.75
N LYS A 84 -15.66 -12.33 -5.84
CA LYS A 84 -14.22 -12.42 -6.08
C LYS A 84 -13.62 -13.48 -5.17
N MET A 85 -12.63 -14.20 -5.68
CA MET A 85 -11.90 -15.20 -4.90
C MET A 85 -10.41 -14.92 -4.91
N MET A 86 -9.76 -15.17 -3.79
CA MET A 86 -8.33 -15.00 -3.61
C MET A 86 -7.77 -16.16 -2.78
N PRO A 87 -6.79 -16.92 -3.31
CA PRO A 87 -6.11 -17.93 -2.52
C PRO A 87 -5.18 -17.28 -1.47
N TRP A 88 -5.21 -17.83 -0.26
CA TRP A 88 -4.44 -17.39 0.90
C TRP A 88 -3.68 -18.58 1.51
N LYS A 89 -2.45 -18.79 1.03
CA LYS A 89 -1.61 -19.97 1.37
C LYS A 89 -0.94 -19.90 2.74
N GLN A 90 -0.86 -18.69 3.31
CA GLN A 90 -0.29 -18.45 4.63
C GLN A 90 -1.35 -18.59 5.73
N PRO A 91 -0.98 -18.73 7.01
CA PRO A 91 -1.96 -18.65 8.09
C PRO A 91 -2.71 -17.31 8.03
N LEU A 92 -4.02 -17.34 8.14
CA LEU A 92 -4.83 -16.13 8.23
C LEU A 92 -4.93 -15.75 9.71
N VAL A 93 -4.35 -14.61 10.08
CA VAL A 93 -4.38 -14.09 11.46
C VAL A 93 -5.29 -12.87 11.49
N LEU A 94 -6.35 -12.96 12.28
CA LEU A 94 -7.39 -11.94 12.43
C LEU A 94 -7.46 -11.55 13.90
N ASP A 95 -7.32 -10.26 14.21
CA ASP A 95 -7.31 -9.73 15.58
C ASP A 95 -6.33 -10.43 16.54
N GLY A 96 -5.23 -10.96 16.00
CA GLY A 96 -4.21 -11.71 16.76
C GLY A 96 -4.51 -13.21 16.92
N GLU A 97 -5.65 -13.68 16.43
CA GLU A 97 -6.04 -15.10 16.45
C GLU A 97 -5.91 -15.74 15.07
N MET A 98 -5.48 -16.99 15.04
CA MET A 98 -5.40 -17.75 13.81
C MET A 98 -6.78 -18.26 13.41
N ALA A 99 -7.22 -17.92 12.20
CA ALA A 99 -8.44 -18.48 11.64
C ALA A 99 -8.25 -19.97 11.37
N THR A 100 -9.14 -20.77 11.93
CA THR A 100 -9.18 -22.23 11.76
C THR A 100 -10.54 -22.64 11.23
N CYS A 101 -10.57 -23.73 10.45
CA CYS A 101 -11.80 -24.32 9.97
C CYS A 101 -12.57 -24.93 11.13
N ALA A 102 -13.80 -24.47 11.32
CA ALA A 102 -14.67 -24.98 12.39
C ALA A 102 -14.94 -26.48 12.28
N GLU A 103 -14.86 -27.05 11.08
CA GLU A 103 -15.15 -28.47 10.83
C GLU A 103 -13.90 -29.36 10.86
N CYS A 104 -12.83 -28.99 10.15
CA CYS A 104 -11.64 -29.83 10.02
C CYS A 104 -10.39 -29.31 10.74
N GLY A 105 -10.44 -28.13 11.36
CA GLY A 105 -9.31 -27.53 12.08
C GLY A 105 -8.17 -27.03 11.18
N ALA A 106 -8.32 -27.07 9.85
CA ALA A 106 -7.32 -26.52 8.93
C ALA A 106 -7.13 -25.01 9.18
N TYR A 107 -5.88 -24.55 9.21
CA TYR A 107 -5.53 -23.17 9.59
C TYR A 107 -4.80 -22.38 8.48
N ARG A 108 -4.59 -23.02 7.31
CA ARG A 108 -3.86 -22.50 6.15
C ARG A 108 -4.57 -22.91 4.87
N ASP A 109 -4.06 -22.39 3.75
CA ASP A 109 -4.55 -22.69 2.39
C ASP A 109 -6.04 -22.38 2.27
N TRP A 110 -6.40 -21.20 2.77
CA TRP A 110 -7.73 -20.66 2.69
C TRP A 110 -7.99 -20.13 1.29
N LEU A 111 -9.20 -20.32 0.80
CA LEU A 111 -9.75 -19.52 -0.26
C LEU A 111 -10.63 -18.45 0.39
N VAL A 112 -10.31 -17.17 0.18
CA VAL A 112 -11.10 -16.05 0.68
C VAL A 112 -12.05 -15.63 -0.43
N LEU A 113 -13.35 -15.62 -0.15
CA LEU A 113 -14.41 -15.26 -1.08
C LEU A 113 -15.06 -13.96 -0.60
N SER A 114 -15.17 -12.98 -1.48
CA SER A 114 -15.99 -11.78 -1.27
C SER A 114 -17.22 -11.87 -2.15
N THR A 115 -18.40 -11.98 -1.55
CA THR A 115 -19.68 -12.05 -2.24
C THR A 115 -20.71 -11.18 -1.52
N ARG A 116 -21.39 -10.29 -2.26
CA ARG A 116 -22.46 -9.42 -1.74
C ARG A 116 -22.12 -8.65 -0.45
N GLY A 117 -20.85 -8.27 -0.27
CA GLY A 117 -20.37 -7.54 0.91
C GLY A 117 -19.88 -8.43 2.06
N GLU A 118 -20.14 -9.73 2.01
CA GLU A 118 -19.73 -10.71 3.01
C GLU A 118 -18.41 -11.39 2.62
N ILE A 119 -17.65 -11.80 3.64
CA ILE A 119 -16.42 -12.56 3.47
C ILE A 119 -16.61 -13.99 3.95
N TRP A 120 -16.34 -14.94 3.07
CA TRP A 120 -16.40 -16.36 3.35
C TRP A 120 -15.00 -16.98 3.22
N LEU A 121 -14.66 -17.87 4.15
CA LEU A 121 -13.42 -18.64 4.12
C LEU A 121 -13.76 -20.08 3.74
N ARG A 122 -13.15 -20.57 2.66
CA ARG A 122 -13.25 -21.97 2.25
C ARG A 122 -11.92 -22.68 2.47
N CYS A 123 -11.92 -23.77 3.23
CA CYS A 123 -10.71 -24.57 3.43
C CYS A 123 -10.49 -25.52 2.25
N ARG A 124 -9.31 -26.15 2.17
CA ARG A 124 -8.98 -27.12 1.11
C ARG A 124 -9.88 -28.37 1.10
N ALA A 125 -10.46 -28.73 2.25
CA ALA A 125 -11.43 -29.84 2.34
C ALA A 125 -12.82 -29.47 1.80
N GLY A 126 -13.06 -28.20 1.49
CA GLY A 126 -14.30 -27.71 0.89
C GLY A 126 -15.29 -27.08 1.86
N HIS A 127 -15.05 -27.14 3.17
CA HIS A 127 -15.88 -26.48 4.18
C HIS A 127 -15.83 -24.96 4.03
N GLN A 128 -16.98 -24.30 4.17
CA GLN A 128 -17.13 -22.85 4.07
C GLN A 128 -17.62 -22.29 5.39
N GLN A 129 -17.02 -21.19 5.83
CA GLN A 129 -17.46 -20.47 7.02
C GLN A 129 -17.50 -18.97 6.75
N LEU A 130 -18.54 -18.31 7.27
CA LEU A 130 -18.65 -16.85 7.25
C LEU A 130 -17.63 -16.28 8.23
N GLU A 131 -16.86 -15.29 7.79
CA GLU A 131 -15.90 -14.59 8.63
C GLU A 131 -16.35 -13.15 8.83
N THR A 132 -16.72 -12.82 10.08
CA THR A 132 -17.28 -11.51 10.43
C THR A 132 -16.22 -10.52 10.92
N ARG A 133 -14.98 -10.97 11.17
CA ARG A 133 -13.89 -10.09 11.61
C ARG A 133 -13.29 -9.25 10.50
N ILE A 134 -13.51 -9.63 9.23
CA ILE A 134 -13.03 -8.92 8.05
C ILE A 134 -14.17 -8.61 7.11
N ASP A 135 -14.06 -7.49 6.42
CA ASP A 135 -15.05 -6.99 5.48
C ASP A 135 -14.50 -6.94 4.04
N THR A 136 -15.34 -6.47 3.12
CA THR A 136 -14.95 -6.29 1.72
C THR A 136 -13.83 -5.25 1.55
N ALA A 137 -13.72 -4.27 2.46
CA ALA A 137 -12.62 -3.30 2.41
C ALA A 137 -11.28 -3.95 2.77
N TRP A 138 -11.26 -4.85 3.75
CA TRP A 138 -10.10 -5.69 4.06
C TRP A 138 -9.74 -6.55 2.85
N TYR A 139 -10.71 -7.23 2.23
CA TYR A 139 -10.48 -8.06 1.06
C TYR A 139 -9.81 -7.25 -0.06
N ASN A 140 -10.38 -6.10 -0.42
CA ASN A 140 -9.87 -5.26 -1.50
C ASN A 140 -8.45 -4.74 -1.25
N ARG A 141 -8.08 -4.51 0.02
CA ARG A 141 -6.73 -4.07 0.38
C ARG A 141 -5.69 -5.18 0.22
N HIS A 142 -6.08 -6.43 0.44
CA HIS A 142 -5.18 -7.58 0.43
C HIS A 142 -5.23 -8.36 -0.89
N SER A 143 -6.29 -8.21 -1.67
CA SER A 143 -6.40 -8.79 -3.00
C SER A 143 -5.50 -8.06 -3.99
N GLY A 144 -4.67 -8.81 -4.72
CA GLY A 144 -3.98 -8.30 -5.89
C GLY A 144 -4.93 -8.08 -7.07
N PRO A 145 -4.39 -7.61 -8.22
CA PRO A 145 -5.13 -7.59 -9.48
C PRO A 145 -5.71 -8.98 -9.77
N ALA A 146 -6.94 -9.03 -10.29
CA ALA A 146 -7.51 -10.29 -10.75
C ALA A 146 -6.67 -10.83 -11.92
N ASP A 147 -6.28 -12.09 -11.85
CA ASP A 147 -5.50 -12.78 -12.89
C ASP A 147 -6.39 -13.39 -13.98
N SER A 148 -7.66 -13.62 -13.66
CA SER A 148 -8.63 -14.30 -14.49
C SER A 148 -10.07 -13.93 -14.11
N THR A 149 -11.01 -14.15 -15.03
CA THR A 149 -12.45 -14.07 -14.76
C THR A 149 -13.11 -15.32 -15.32
N HIS A 150 -13.98 -15.94 -14.52
CA HIS A 150 -14.64 -17.19 -14.86
C HIS A 150 -16.15 -17.01 -14.90
N ALA A 151 -16.82 -17.74 -15.78
CA ALA A 151 -18.27 -17.67 -15.95
C ALA A 151 -19.05 -18.33 -14.81
N THR A 152 -18.45 -19.29 -14.11
CA THR A 152 -19.08 -20.03 -13.01
C THR A 152 -18.18 -20.11 -11.78
N PHE A 153 -18.81 -20.31 -10.63
CA PHE A 153 -18.14 -20.51 -9.34
C PHE A 153 -17.22 -21.74 -9.38
N GLU A 154 -17.73 -22.86 -9.91
CA GLU A 154 -17.02 -24.13 -10.01
C GLU A 154 -15.80 -24.06 -10.93
N ASP A 155 -15.89 -23.30 -12.03
CA ASP A 155 -14.75 -23.10 -12.92
C ASP A 155 -13.63 -22.31 -12.23
N CYS A 156 -13.99 -21.31 -11.42
CA CYS A 156 -13.03 -20.57 -10.61
C CYS A 156 -12.35 -21.48 -9.57
N LEU A 157 -13.12 -22.32 -8.87
CA LEU A 157 -12.55 -23.29 -7.92
C LEU A 157 -11.55 -24.23 -8.62
N ARG A 158 -11.93 -24.77 -9.78
CA ARG A 158 -11.06 -25.68 -10.54
C ARG A 158 -9.77 -25.00 -10.98
N HIS A 159 -9.85 -23.75 -11.43
CA HIS A 159 -8.68 -22.94 -11.79
C HIS A 159 -7.74 -22.74 -10.61
N LEU A 160 -8.30 -22.51 -9.42
CA LEU A 160 -7.56 -22.30 -8.17
C LEU A 160 -7.13 -23.60 -7.46
N GLY A 161 -7.51 -24.76 -7.98
CA GLY A 161 -7.15 -26.08 -7.45
C GLY A 161 -7.98 -26.53 -6.23
N HIS A 162 -9.25 -26.15 -6.18
CA HIS A 162 -10.16 -26.27 -5.04
C HIS A 162 -11.45 -27.06 -5.32
#